data_AF-S9NX96-F1
#
_entry.id   AF-S9NX96-F1
#
_cell.length_a   1.000
_cell.length_b   1.000
_cell.length_c   1.000
_cell.angle_alpha   90.00
_cell.angle_beta   90.00
_cell.angle_gamma   90.00
#
_symmetry.space_group_name_H-M   'P 1'
#
loop_
_entity.id
_entity.type
_entity.pdbx_description
1 polymer ?
#
loop_
_entity_poly.entity_id
_entity_poly.type
_entity_poly.pdbx_seq_one_letter_code
_entity_poly.pdbx_strand_id
1 'polypeptide(L)'
;MISVVIPARDEVHAVAGVVRRVREALAHEAHEILVVDDGSRDGTGEAAREAGARVLTVGGIGYGAAIKAGAAQARGTWLALLDADGTYPEAALPGLVAAVRAGARQAIGARPGFGPGESLARSVVKALFRGAVRWVGGFAAPDLNSGLRVLRTADLLALAPVLPDRFSLTTTLTLALAAAGDPIVFQPIAYRARVGRSKWRPVRDTWRMGRTVARGIGWLRAGRAPGTLAALELPSVRGTG
;
A
#
# COMPACT_ATOMS: atom_id res chain seq x y z
N MET A 1 -16.99 -4.57 10.46
CA MET A 1 -15.79 -5.41 10.64
C MET A 1 -14.66 -4.92 9.73
N ILE A 2 -13.41 -5.08 10.15
CA ILE A 2 -12.19 -4.71 9.42
C ILE A 2 -11.46 -5.98 8.97
N SER A 3 -11.07 -6.07 7.70
CA SER A 3 -10.11 -7.10 7.26
C SER A 3 -8.75 -6.45 7.08
N VAL A 4 -7.75 -6.97 7.79
CA VAL A 4 -6.35 -6.54 7.63
C VAL A 4 -5.66 -7.52 6.69
N VAL A 5 -5.29 -7.05 5.49
CA VAL A 5 -4.58 -7.85 4.49
C VAL A 5 -3.09 -7.49 4.52
N ILE A 6 -2.27 -8.51 4.73
CA ILE A 6 -0.82 -8.38 4.90
C ILE A 6 -0.11 -9.26 3.86
N PRO A 7 0.34 -8.71 2.71
CA PRO A 7 1.20 -9.46 1.80
C PRO A 7 2.55 -9.74 2.48
N ALA A 8 3.02 -10.98 2.41
CA ALA A 8 4.26 -11.42 3.03
C ALA A 8 5.05 -12.31 2.07
N ARG A 9 6.38 -12.14 2.07
CA ARG A 9 7.31 -13.03 1.36
C ARG A 9 8.67 -13.02 2.02
N ASP A 10 9.05 -14.15 2.60
CA ASP A 10 10.30 -14.33 3.33
C ASP A 10 10.47 -13.31 4.48
N GLU A 11 9.46 -13.20 5.34
CA GLU A 11 9.34 -12.26 6.47
C GLU A 11 9.15 -12.98 7.83
N VAL A 12 9.69 -14.20 8.00
CA VAL A 12 9.46 -15.04 9.20
C VAL A 12 9.80 -14.33 10.51
N HIS A 13 10.83 -13.48 10.50
CA HIS A 13 11.30 -12.78 11.71
C HIS A 13 10.40 -11.60 12.14
N ALA A 14 9.54 -11.09 11.25
CA ALA A 14 8.73 -9.91 11.50
C ALA A 14 7.23 -10.22 11.57
N VAL A 15 6.73 -11.13 10.74
CA VAL A 15 5.29 -11.34 10.50
C VAL A 15 4.51 -11.65 11.77
N ALA A 16 5.02 -12.52 12.65
CA ALA A 16 4.33 -12.87 13.90
C ALA A 16 4.18 -11.66 14.84
N GLY A 17 5.21 -10.81 14.91
CA GLY A 17 5.17 -9.57 15.68
C GLY A 17 4.19 -8.57 15.10
N VAL A 18 4.13 -8.43 13.77
CA VAL A 18 3.16 -7.58 13.07
C VAL A 18 1.74 -8.04 13.39
N VAL A 19 1.44 -9.33 13.23
CA VAL A 19 0.10 -9.89 13.51
C VAL A 19 -0.33 -9.60 14.94
N ARG A 20 0.55 -9.82 15.94
CA ARG A 20 0.24 -9.52 17.35
C ARG A 20 -0.06 -8.04 17.57
N ARG A 21 0.77 -7.14 17.04
CA ARG A 21 0.56 -5.68 17.17
C ARG A 21 -0.71 -5.20 16.47
N VAL A 22 -1.11 -5.81 15.35
CA VAL A 22 -2.41 -5.52 14.71
C VAL A 22 -3.57 -5.93 15.62
N ARG A 23 -3.50 -7.13 16.23
CA ARG A 23 -4.54 -7.60 17.17
C ARG A 23 -4.68 -6.67 18.36
N GLU A 24 -3.55 -6.23 18.92
CA GLU A 24 -3.52 -5.27 20.02
C GLU A 24 -4.12 -3.92 19.60
N ALA A 25 -3.70 -3.38 18.45
CA ALA A 25 -4.19 -2.10 17.94
C ALA A 25 -5.70 -2.09 17.66
N LEU A 26 -6.26 -3.24 17.26
CA LEU A 26 -7.67 -3.40 16.91
C LEU A 26 -8.45 -4.21 17.97
N ALA A 27 -7.95 -4.34 19.21
CA ALA A 27 -8.56 -5.20 20.23
C ALA A 27 -10.02 -4.85 20.56
N HIS A 28 -10.41 -3.59 20.37
CA HIS A 28 -11.78 -3.09 20.59
C HIS A 28 -12.63 -3.02 19.31
N GLU A 29 -12.14 -3.56 18.21
CA GLU A 29 -12.79 -3.53 16.90
C GLU A 29 -13.03 -4.97 16.42
N ALA A 30 -14.19 -5.22 15.80
CA ALA A 30 -14.41 -6.49 15.10
C ALA A 30 -13.47 -6.55 13.89
N HIS A 31 -12.49 -7.47 13.91
CA HIS A 31 -11.47 -7.58 12.89
C HIS A 31 -11.08 -9.02 12.55
N GLU A 32 -10.54 -9.21 11.36
CA GLU A 32 -9.77 -10.39 10.97
C GLU A 32 -8.42 -9.98 10.39
N ILE A 33 -7.44 -10.88 10.46
CA ILE A 33 -6.12 -10.68 9.87
C ILE A 33 -5.89 -11.79 8.85
N LEU A 34 -5.61 -11.40 7.61
CA LEU A 34 -5.31 -12.29 6.50
C LEU A 34 -3.89 -11.99 5.99
N VAL A 35 -2.97 -12.89 6.30
CA VAL A 35 -1.63 -12.87 5.70
C VAL A 35 -1.69 -13.60 4.37
N VAL A 36 -1.22 -12.94 3.30
CA VAL A 36 -1.09 -13.54 1.98
C VAL A 36 0.38 -13.90 1.77
N ASP A 37 0.72 -15.17 1.97
CA ASP A 37 2.07 -15.70 1.82
C ASP A 37 2.37 -15.95 0.33
N ASP A 38 3.18 -15.08 -0.27
CA ASP A 38 3.53 -15.07 -1.69
C ASP A 38 4.71 -16.00 -2.03
N GLY A 39 4.62 -17.23 -1.54
CA GLY A 39 5.55 -18.32 -1.82
C GLY A 39 6.85 -18.25 -1.01
N SER A 40 6.73 -17.94 0.29
CA SER A 40 7.88 -17.92 1.21
C SER A 40 8.49 -19.31 1.40
N ARG A 41 9.78 -19.34 1.74
CA ARG A 41 10.53 -20.60 2.01
C ARG A 41 11.10 -20.70 3.42
N ASP A 42 10.80 -19.71 4.26
CA ASP A 42 11.40 -19.49 5.58
C ASP A 42 10.45 -19.76 6.75
N GLY A 43 9.25 -20.29 6.49
CA GLY A 43 8.22 -20.50 7.51
C GLY A 43 7.34 -19.28 7.80
N THR A 44 7.39 -18.22 6.99
CA THR A 44 6.55 -17.01 7.14
C THR A 44 5.06 -17.32 7.35
N GLY A 45 4.46 -18.16 6.50
CA GLY A 45 3.04 -18.52 6.63
C GLY A 45 2.71 -19.30 7.91
N GLU A 46 3.62 -20.14 8.40
CA GLU A 46 3.43 -20.88 9.66
C GLU A 46 3.48 -19.92 10.85
N ALA A 47 4.50 -19.07 10.93
CA ALA A 47 4.65 -18.06 11.97
C ALA A 47 3.44 -17.09 12.02
N ALA A 48 2.89 -16.73 10.87
CA ALA A 48 1.67 -15.92 10.78
C ALA A 48 0.44 -16.64 11.36
N ARG A 49 0.28 -17.92 11.03
CA ARG A 49 -0.85 -18.75 11.52
C ARG A 49 -0.78 -18.94 13.03
N GLU A 50 0.40 -19.22 13.56
CA GLU A 50 0.64 -19.35 15.01
C GLU A 50 0.38 -18.05 15.78
N ALA A 51 0.67 -16.90 15.16
CA ALA A 51 0.32 -15.59 15.71
C ALA A 51 -1.19 -15.28 15.63
N GLY A 52 -1.98 -16.16 15.01
CA GLY A 52 -3.43 -16.11 14.96
C GLY A 52 -4.00 -15.36 13.75
N ALA A 53 -3.25 -15.27 12.65
CA ALA A 53 -3.78 -14.82 11.37
C ALA A 53 -4.38 -15.98 10.57
N ARG A 54 -5.38 -15.68 9.72
CA ARG A 54 -5.70 -16.53 8.56
C ARG A 54 -4.58 -16.39 7.54
N VAL A 55 -4.24 -17.47 6.86
CA VAL A 55 -3.16 -17.48 5.87
C VAL A 55 -3.67 -17.98 4.54
N LEU A 56 -3.43 -17.20 3.49
CA LEU A 56 -3.64 -17.56 2.09
C LEU A 56 -2.28 -17.71 1.42
N THR A 57 -1.95 -18.91 0.95
CA THR A 57 -0.68 -19.15 0.24
C THR A 57 -0.90 -19.02 -1.26
N VAL A 58 -0.01 -18.27 -1.93
CA VAL A 58 -0.02 -18.05 -3.38
C VAL A 58 1.38 -18.24 -3.98
N GLY A 59 1.46 -18.50 -5.28
CA GLY A 59 2.68 -18.96 -5.96
C GLY A 59 3.64 -17.88 -6.44
N GLY A 60 3.96 -16.84 -5.66
CA GLY A 60 4.91 -15.80 -6.08
C GLY A 60 4.36 -14.85 -7.14
N ILE A 61 3.07 -14.52 -7.06
CA ILE A 61 2.30 -13.66 -7.97
C ILE A 61 2.67 -12.18 -7.84
N GLY A 62 3.35 -11.79 -6.76
CA GLY A 62 3.85 -10.44 -6.52
C GLY A 62 2.92 -9.57 -5.67
N TYR A 63 3.48 -8.48 -5.14
CA TYR A 63 2.88 -7.65 -4.10
C TYR A 63 1.44 -7.17 -4.39
N GLY A 64 1.19 -6.62 -5.57
CA GLY A 64 -0.14 -6.10 -5.91
C GLY A 64 -1.16 -7.22 -6.12
N ALA A 65 -0.76 -8.30 -6.79
CA ALA A 65 -1.61 -9.48 -6.97
C ALA A 65 -1.93 -10.15 -5.63
N ALA A 66 -0.98 -10.22 -4.69
CA ALA A 66 -1.20 -10.70 -3.34
C ALA A 66 -2.23 -9.85 -2.58
N ILE A 67 -2.15 -8.51 -2.68
CA ILE A 67 -3.16 -7.60 -2.11
C ILE A 67 -4.54 -7.87 -2.72
N LYS A 68 -4.64 -8.00 -4.05
CA LYS A 68 -5.92 -8.28 -4.73
C LYS A 68 -6.51 -9.62 -4.30
N ALA A 69 -5.68 -10.67 -4.21
CA ALA A 69 -6.10 -11.98 -3.74
C ALA A 69 -6.58 -11.94 -2.28
N GLY A 70 -5.88 -11.22 -1.41
CA GLY A 70 -6.29 -11.01 -0.04
C GLY A 70 -7.60 -10.24 0.08
N ALA A 71 -7.76 -9.16 -0.70
CA ALA A 71 -8.99 -8.38 -0.73
C ALA A 71 -10.20 -9.19 -1.22
N ALA A 72 -10.01 -10.10 -2.18
CA ALA A 72 -11.05 -11.03 -2.64
C ALA A 72 -11.50 -12.03 -1.57
N GLN A 73 -10.66 -12.31 -0.57
CA GLN A 73 -10.94 -13.21 0.55
C GLN A 73 -11.32 -12.49 1.85
N ALA A 74 -11.31 -11.15 1.82
CA ALA A 74 -11.65 -10.29 2.94
C ALA A 74 -13.16 -10.31 3.18
N ARG A 75 -13.55 -10.43 4.46
CA ARG A 75 -14.95 -10.50 4.92
C ARG A 75 -15.43 -9.16 5.50
N GLY A 76 -14.51 -8.25 5.79
CA GLY A 76 -14.78 -6.94 6.39
C GLY A 76 -15.24 -5.94 5.36
N THR A 77 -16.11 -5.01 5.79
CA THR A 77 -16.53 -3.85 5.01
C THR A 77 -15.35 -2.91 4.74
N TRP A 78 -14.48 -2.79 5.73
CA TRP A 78 -13.27 -1.97 5.69
C TRP A 78 -12.06 -2.87 5.46
N LEU A 79 -11.16 -2.43 4.58
CA LEU A 79 -9.93 -3.10 4.26
C LEU A 79 -8.76 -2.26 4.76
N ALA A 80 -7.94 -2.83 5.62
CA ALA A 80 -6.65 -2.27 5.98
C ALA A 80 -5.54 -3.04 5.25
N LEU A 81 -4.60 -2.31 4.65
CA LEU A 81 -3.40 -2.87 4.03
C LEU A 81 -2.19 -2.49 4.89
N LEU A 82 -1.27 -3.44 5.06
CA LEU A 82 -0.09 -3.31 5.91
C LEU A 82 1.02 -4.24 5.39
N ASP A 83 2.29 -3.80 5.44
CA ASP A 83 3.42 -4.64 5.06
C ASP A 83 3.87 -5.55 6.23
N ALA A 84 4.35 -6.76 5.92
CA ALA A 84 4.77 -7.75 6.92
C ALA A 84 6.14 -7.48 7.59
N ASP A 85 6.89 -6.45 7.15
CA ASP A 85 8.30 -6.23 7.50
C ASP A 85 8.54 -5.45 8.82
N GLY A 86 7.46 -5.11 9.53
CA GLY A 86 7.50 -4.44 10.83
C GLY A 86 7.86 -2.95 10.81
N THR A 87 7.89 -2.32 9.62
CA THR A 87 8.26 -0.90 9.48
C THR A 87 7.16 0.08 9.89
N TYR A 88 5.90 -0.34 9.84
CA TYR A 88 4.77 0.53 10.15
C TYR A 88 4.35 0.45 11.62
N PRO A 89 3.88 1.56 12.22
CA PRO A 89 3.29 1.55 13.55
C PRO A 89 1.83 1.07 13.44
N GLU A 90 1.56 -0.18 13.79
CA GLU A 90 0.22 -0.76 13.71
C GLU A 90 -0.79 -0.03 14.61
N ALA A 91 -0.31 0.62 15.67
CA ALA A 91 -1.10 1.50 16.54
C ALA A 91 -1.74 2.71 15.82
N ALA A 92 -1.34 3.03 14.59
CA ALA A 92 -1.99 4.05 13.77
C ALA A 92 -3.28 3.56 13.09
N LEU A 93 -3.53 2.24 13.02
CA LEU A 93 -4.71 1.66 12.36
C LEU A 93 -6.04 2.24 12.87
N PRO A 94 -6.30 2.39 14.18
CA PRO A 94 -7.56 2.96 14.67
C PRO A 94 -7.85 4.36 14.13
N GLY A 95 -6.82 5.22 14.05
CA GLY A 95 -6.97 6.58 13.51
C GLY A 95 -7.34 6.58 12.03
N LEU A 96 -6.75 5.68 11.23
CA LEU A 96 -7.06 5.53 9.81
C LEU A 96 -8.48 4.95 9.60
N VAL A 97 -8.88 3.99 10.42
CA VAL A 97 -10.24 3.42 10.42
C VAL A 97 -11.27 4.49 10.78
N ALA A 98 -11.00 5.32 11.79
CA ALA A 98 -11.88 6.43 12.16
C ALA A 98 -12.04 7.42 11.00
N ALA A 99 -10.96 7.76 10.30
CA ALA A 99 -11.01 8.68 9.16
C ALA A 99 -11.90 8.17 8.01
N VAL A 100 -11.81 6.89 7.64
CA VAL A 100 -12.68 6.35 6.57
C VAL A 100 -14.13 6.23 7.00
N ARG A 101 -14.40 5.93 8.28
CA ARG A 101 -15.75 5.94 8.84
C ARG A 101 -16.35 7.34 8.91
N ALA A 102 -15.51 8.36 9.08
CA ALA A 102 -15.89 9.78 9.05
C ALA A 102 -16.10 10.34 7.63
N GLY A 103 -15.96 9.50 6.59
CA GLY A 103 -16.25 9.88 5.20
C GLY A 103 -15.05 9.94 4.27
N ALA A 104 -13.82 9.68 4.74
CA ALA A 104 -12.68 9.54 3.84
C ALA A 104 -12.83 8.30 2.94
N ARG A 105 -12.57 8.46 1.64
CA ARG A 105 -12.53 7.33 0.69
C ARG A 105 -11.39 6.39 0.97
N GLN A 106 -10.26 6.98 1.38
CA GLN A 106 -9.06 6.29 1.77
C GLN A 106 -8.34 7.12 2.82
N ALA A 107 -7.83 6.46 3.85
CA ALA A 107 -6.91 7.03 4.82
C ALA A 107 -5.54 6.36 4.68
N ILE A 108 -4.47 7.14 4.65
CA ILE A 108 -3.10 6.67 4.44
C ILE A 108 -2.21 7.16 5.58
N GLY A 109 -1.42 6.26 6.15
CA GLY A 109 -0.36 6.65 7.08
C GLY A 109 0.81 7.28 6.31
N ALA A 110 1.01 8.58 6.43
CA ALA A 110 2.08 9.31 5.74
C ALA A 110 3.39 9.18 6.51
N ARG A 111 4.41 8.58 5.89
CA ARG A 111 5.75 8.51 6.47
C ARG A 111 6.32 9.92 6.62
N PRO A 112 7.12 10.20 7.67
CA PRO A 112 7.78 11.48 7.78
C PRO A 112 8.73 11.61 6.59
N GLY A 113 8.56 12.66 5.79
CA GLY A 113 9.60 13.06 4.85
C GLY A 113 10.88 13.32 5.64
N PHE A 114 12.03 12.90 5.08
CA PHE A 114 13.37 13.02 5.71
C PHE A 114 13.51 14.28 6.58
N GLY A 115 13.94 14.06 7.83
CA GLY A 115 14.07 15.05 8.90
C GLY A 115 15.12 16.14 8.67
N PRO A 116 15.35 17.02 9.66
CA PRO A 116 16.01 18.32 9.49
C PRO A 116 17.46 18.20 9.02
N GLY A 117 17.81 18.92 7.95
CA GLY A 117 19.16 18.94 7.34
C GLY A 117 19.19 19.03 5.81
N GLU A 118 18.10 19.46 5.16
CA GLU A 118 17.98 19.42 3.69
C GLU A 118 18.63 20.62 2.99
N SER A 119 19.41 20.34 1.94
CA SER A 119 19.93 21.38 1.05
C SER A 119 18.81 22.07 0.28
N LEU A 120 18.98 23.37 -0.03
CA LEU A 120 18.00 24.21 -0.74
C LEU A 120 17.47 23.54 -2.03
N ALA A 121 18.33 22.84 -2.77
CA ALA A 121 17.99 22.12 -3.99
C ALA A 121 16.96 21.00 -3.76
N ARG A 122 17.03 20.28 -2.63
CA ARG A 122 16.06 19.23 -2.28
C ARG A 122 14.70 19.81 -1.88
N SER A 123 14.68 20.97 -1.24
CA SER A 123 13.46 21.69 -0.90
C SER A 123 12.69 22.16 -2.14
N VAL A 124 13.40 22.61 -3.19
CA VAL A 124 12.82 22.98 -4.49
C VAL A 124 12.22 21.76 -5.19
N VAL A 125 12.93 20.63 -5.23
CA VAL A 125 12.40 19.38 -5.80
C VAL A 125 11.16 18.89 -5.03
N LYS A 126 11.16 18.96 -3.70
CA LYS A 126 9.96 18.68 -2.88
C LYS A 126 8.79 19.62 -3.21
N ALA A 127 9.05 20.91 -3.41
CA ALA A 127 8.01 21.88 -3.76
C ALA A 127 7.41 21.59 -5.16
N LEU A 128 8.25 21.27 -6.14
CA LEU A 128 7.82 20.89 -7.49
C LEU A 128 7.03 19.57 -7.48
N PHE A 129 7.48 18.57 -6.72
CA PHE A 129 6.77 17.29 -6.61
C PHE A 129 5.42 17.44 -5.90
N ARG A 130 5.37 18.21 -4.80
CA ARG A 130 4.11 18.57 -4.13
C ARG A 130 3.18 19.35 -5.04
N GLY A 131 3.71 20.29 -5.82
CA GLY A 131 2.96 21.06 -6.83
C GLY A 131 2.39 20.18 -7.92
N ALA A 132 3.19 19.25 -8.47
CA ALA A 132 2.75 18.30 -9.47
C ALA A 132 1.65 17.36 -8.94
N VAL A 133 1.83 16.80 -7.74
CA VAL A 133 0.81 15.96 -7.08
C VAL A 133 -0.49 16.74 -6.84
N ARG A 134 -0.39 17.97 -6.34
CA ARG A 134 -1.55 18.85 -6.10
C ARG A 134 -2.26 19.25 -7.40
N TRP A 135 -1.50 19.50 -8.46
CA TRP A 135 -2.02 19.86 -9.79
C TRP A 135 -2.67 18.67 -10.52
N VAL A 136 -2.22 17.47 -10.22
CA VAL A 136 -2.65 16.22 -10.86
C VAL A 136 -3.83 15.59 -10.15
N GLY A 137 -3.75 15.51 -8.81
CA GLY A 137 -4.72 14.80 -7.99
C GLY A 137 -5.79 15.72 -7.40
N GLY A 138 -5.57 17.03 -7.35
CA GLY A 138 -6.45 17.94 -6.61
C GLY A 138 -6.30 17.86 -5.08
N PHE A 139 -5.41 17.01 -4.57
CA PHE A 139 -5.12 16.85 -3.13
C PHE A 139 -3.60 16.86 -2.87
N ALA A 140 -3.20 17.28 -1.67
CA ALA A 140 -1.80 17.22 -1.25
C ALA A 140 -1.49 15.80 -0.76
N ALA A 141 -0.73 15.03 -1.55
CA ALA A 141 -0.29 13.69 -1.15
C ALA A 141 1.17 13.72 -0.69
N PRO A 142 1.46 13.75 0.62
CA PRO A 142 2.84 13.70 1.12
C PRO A 142 3.53 12.36 0.84
N ASP A 143 2.79 11.24 0.73
CA ASP A 143 3.36 9.92 0.49
C ASP A 143 2.34 8.93 -0.14
N LEU A 144 2.38 8.76 -1.46
CA LEU A 144 1.47 7.87 -2.20
C LEU A 144 1.81 6.37 -2.05
N ASN A 145 3.04 6.04 -1.63
CA ASN A 145 3.55 4.66 -1.65
C ASN A 145 3.59 4.01 -0.27
N SER A 146 3.00 4.64 0.74
CA SER A 146 2.86 4.02 2.05
C SER A 146 2.01 2.75 1.98
N GLY A 147 2.54 1.64 2.48
CA GLY A 147 1.84 0.36 2.60
C GLY A 147 0.70 0.40 3.61
N LEU A 148 0.79 1.27 4.63
CA LEU A 148 -0.26 1.43 5.65
C LEU A 148 -1.40 2.33 5.16
N ARG A 149 -2.56 1.72 4.90
CA ARG A 149 -3.76 2.42 4.42
C ARG A 149 -5.04 1.68 4.77
N VAL A 150 -6.14 2.42 4.81
CA VAL A 150 -7.49 1.89 5.02
C VAL A 150 -8.44 2.46 3.98
N LEU A 151 -9.34 1.63 3.45
CA LEU A 151 -10.38 1.98 2.48
C LEU A 151 -11.57 1.02 2.58
N ARG A 152 -12.64 1.20 1.79
CA ARG A 152 -13.69 0.18 1.68
C ARG A 152 -13.20 -0.99 0.84
N THR A 153 -13.50 -2.22 1.27
CA THR A 153 -13.13 -3.44 0.53
C THR A 153 -13.70 -3.42 -0.88
N ALA A 154 -14.96 -2.99 -1.03
CA ALA A 154 -15.64 -2.88 -2.32
C ALA A 154 -14.90 -1.97 -3.31
N ASP A 155 -14.21 -0.93 -2.84
CA ASP A 155 -13.51 0.00 -3.72
C ASP A 155 -12.27 -0.63 -4.35
N LEU A 156 -11.51 -1.40 -3.57
CA LEU A 156 -10.38 -2.15 -4.10
C LEU A 156 -10.85 -3.21 -5.09
N LEU A 157 -11.93 -3.94 -4.76
CA LEU A 157 -12.47 -4.97 -5.64
C LEU A 157 -12.99 -4.40 -6.97
N ALA A 158 -13.68 -3.26 -6.94
CA ALA A 158 -14.15 -2.59 -8.15
C ALA A 158 -12.99 -2.15 -9.07
N LEU A 159 -11.85 -1.77 -8.49
CA LEU A 159 -10.66 -1.36 -9.22
C LEU A 159 -9.71 -2.53 -9.53
N ALA A 160 -9.88 -3.70 -8.91
CA ALA A 160 -8.96 -4.83 -9.02
C ALA A 160 -8.60 -5.24 -10.47
N PRO A 161 -9.51 -5.21 -11.46
CA PRO A 161 -9.19 -5.53 -12.86
C PRO A 161 -8.19 -4.58 -13.52
N VAL A 162 -8.00 -3.39 -12.95
CA VAL A 162 -7.26 -2.28 -13.58
C VAL A 162 -6.05 -1.86 -12.77
N LEU A 163 -6.00 -2.31 -11.52
CA LEU A 163 -4.85 -2.15 -10.65
C LEU A 163 -3.72 -3.08 -11.10
N PRO A 164 -2.47 -2.57 -11.19
CA PRO A 164 -1.31 -3.38 -11.56
C PRO A 164 -0.99 -4.44 -10.48
N ASP A 165 -0.31 -5.51 -10.87
CA ASP A 165 -0.04 -6.66 -10.00
C ASP A 165 1.19 -6.50 -9.09
N ARG A 166 1.89 -5.37 -9.16
CA ARG A 166 3.17 -5.14 -8.48
C ARG A 166 3.13 -3.86 -7.63
N PHE A 167 4.30 -3.32 -7.29
CA PHE A 167 4.48 -2.19 -6.37
C PHE A 167 3.67 -0.93 -6.75
N SER A 168 3.35 -0.74 -8.03
CA SER A 168 2.56 0.41 -8.47
C SER A 168 1.10 0.36 -8.03
N LEU A 169 0.60 -0.76 -7.48
CA LEU A 169 -0.80 -0.93 -7.09
C LEU A 169 -1.26 0.19 -6.16
N THR A 170 -0.47 0.49 -5.14
CA THR A 170 -0.79 1.46 -4.09
C THR A 170 -0.94 2.87 -4.64
N THR A 171 -0.02 3.29 -5.51
CA THR A 171 -0.11 4.59 -6.19
C THR A 171 -1.32 4.66 -7.12
N THR A 172 -1.52 3.65 -7.97
CA THR A 172 -2.64 3.62 -8.93
C THR A 172 -3.99 3.62 -8.22
N LEU A 173 -4.12 2.85 -7.13
CA LEU A 173 -5.32 2.81 -6.29
C LEU A 173 -5.65 4.20 -5.74
N THR A 174 -4.67 4.88 -5.12
CA THR A 174 -4.91 6.21 -4.56
C THR A 174 -5.29 7.23 -5.63
N LEU A 175 -4.62 7.21 -6.79
CA LEU A 175 -4.96 8.11 -7.90
C LEU A 175 -6.35 7.84 -8.47
N ALA A 176 -6.74 6.57 -8.64
CA ALA A 176 -8.05 6.19 -9.14
C ALA A 176 -9.18 6.61 -8.18
N LEU A 177 -8.97 6.45 -6.86
CA LEU A 177 -9.94 6.87 -5.86
C LEU A 177 -10.07 8.39 -5.79
N ALA A 178 -8.95 9.11 -5.85
CA ALA A 178 -8.99 10.57 -5.82
C ALA A 178 -9.64 11.19 -7.06
N ALA A 179 -9.48 10.55 -8.23
CA ALA A 179 -10.10 11.01 -9.47
C ALA A 179 -11.65 11.00 -9.43
N ALA A 180 -12.25 10.24 -8.51
CA ALA A 180 -13.70 10.25 -8.27
C ALA A 180 -14.18 11.47 -7.47
N GLY A 181 -13.27 12.32 -6.98
CA GLY A 181 -13.58 13.53 -6.21
C GLY A 181 -13.78 13.30 -4.71
N ASP A 182 -13.66 12.06 -4.24
CA ASP A 182 -13.83 11.72 -2.84
C ASP A 182 -12.57 12.08 -1.99
N PRO A 183 -12.73 12.41 -0.69
CA PRO A 183 -11.62 12.84 0.15
C PRO A 183 -10.62 11.72 0.46
N ILE A 184 -9.33 12.00 0.25
CA ILE A 184 -8.19 11.16 0.68
C ILE A 184 -7.50 11.84 1.85
N VAL A 185 -7.38 11.13 2.98
CA VAL A 185 -6.79 11.68 4.22
C VAL A 185 -5.41 11.07 4.45
N PHE A 186 -4.44 11.92 4.81
CA PHE A 186 -3.10 11.51 5.20
C PHE A 186 -2.89 11.80 6.69
N GLN A 187 -2.58 10.78 7.48
CA GLN A 187 -2.24 10.92 8.90
C GLN A 187 -0.74 10.70 9.07
N PRO A 188 0.01 11.65 9.67
CA PRO A 188 1.43 11.45 9.96
C PRO A 188 1.64 10.21 10.85
N ILE A 189 2.60 9.36 10.50
CA ILE A 189 2.96 8.16 11.28
C ILE A 189 4.45 8.13 11.60
N ALA A 190 4.82 7.52 12.71
CA ALA A 190 6.22 7.21 13.02
C ALA A 190 6.68 5.97 12.23
N TYR A 191 7.51 6.14 11.20
CA TYR A 191 8.03 5.02 10.41
C TYR A 191 9.28 4.42 11.06
N ARG A 192 9.26 3.12 11.36
CA ARG A 192 10.34 2.40 12.05
C ARG A 192 11.34 1.81 11.05
N ALA A 193 12.56 1.56 11.51
CA ALA A 193 13.56 0.84 10.72
C ALA A 193 13.07 -0.59 10.42
N ARG A 194 13.29 -1.06 9.18
CA ARG A 194 12.91 -2.42 8.76
C ARG A 194 13.73 -3.45 9.52
N VAL A 195 13.08 -4.55 9.89
CA VAL A 195 13.78 -5.75 10.36
C VAL A 195 14.31 -6.48 9.12
N GLY A 196 15.61 -6.40 8.84
CA GLY A 196 16.27 -7.07 7.69
C GLY A 196 16.76 -6.16 6.56
N ARG A 197 17.24 -6.75 5.45
CA ARG A 197 17.86 -6.01 4.33
C ARG A 197 16.84 -5.57 3.27
N SER A 198 16.89 -4.29 2.88
CA SER A 198 16.07 -3.73 1.79
C SER A 198 16.53 -4.22 0.40
N LYS A 199 15.58 -4.64 -0.45
CA LYS A 199 15.82 -4.98 -1.87
C LYS A 199 15.66 -3.77 -2.81
N TRP A 200 15.50 -2.55 -2.27
CA TRP A 200 15.17 -1.33 -3.02
C TRP A 200 16.38 -0.75 -3.77
N ARG A 201 16.19 -0.35 -5.04
CA ARG A 201 17.24 0.27 -5.88
C ARG A 201 16.89 1.75 -6.15
N PRO A 202 17.51 2.71 -5.43
CA PRO A 202 17.03 4.08 -5.32
C PRO A 202 16.77 4.82 -6.62
N VAL A 203 17.69 4.74 -7.57
CA VAL A 203 17.63 5.52 -8.82
C VAL A 203 16.64 4.91 -9.81
N ARG A 204 16.68 3.58 -9.94
CA ARG A 204 15.88 2.84 -10.93
C ARG A 204 14.39 2.86 -10.58
N ASP A 205 14.09 2.69 -9.30
CA ASP A 205 12.72 2.57 -8.84
C ASP A 205 12.04 3.95 -8.78
N THR A 206 12.79 5.02 -8.44
CA THR A 206 12.31 6.41 -8.49
C THR A 206 11.94 6.84 -9.92
N TRP A 207 12.74 6.50 -10.93
CA TRP A 207 12.43 6.83 -12.33
C TRP A 207 11.21 6.08 -12.86
N ARG A 208 11.06 4.79 -12.51
CA ARG A 208 9.87 3.98 -12.86
C ARG A 208 8.60 4.56 -12.24
N MET A 209 8.70 5.04 -11.01
CA MET A 209 7.59 5.68 -10.30
C MET A 209 7.16 6.98 -10.97
N GLY A 210 8.12 7.84 -11.33
CA GLY A 210 7.85 9.09 -12.06
C GLY A 210 7.12 8.85 -13.40
N ARG A 211 7.53 7.85 -14.18
CA ARG A 211 6.84 7.48 -15.43
C ARG A 211 5.43 6.93 -15.20
N THR A 212 5.22 6.17 -14.14
CA THR A 212 3.90 5.59 -13.81
C THR A 212 2.92 6.71 -13.43
N VAL A 213 3.36 7.66 -12.61
CA VAL A 213 2.57 8.84 -12.24
C VAL A 213 2.26 9.68 -13.48
N ALA A 214 3.25 10.01 -14.32
CA ALA A 214 3.04 10.77 -15.57
C ALA A 214 2.02 10.12 -16.52
N ARG A 215 2.01 8.78 -16.60
CA ARG A 215 1.05 8.03 -17.42
C ARG A 215 -0.33 7.97 -16.79
N GLY A 216 -0.42 7.75 -15.48
CA GLY A 216 -1.69 7.83 -14.74
C GLY A 216 -2.37 9.19 -14.95
N ILE A 217 -1.58 10.27 -14.95
CA ILE A 217 -2.03 11.63 -15.25
C ILE A 217 -2.58 11.76 -16.67
N GLY A 218 -1.81 11.31 -17.67
CA GLY A 218 -2.24 11.35 -19.06
C GLY A 218 -3.50 10.52 -19.31
N TRP A 219 -3.65 9.41 -18.58
CA TRP A 219 -4.81 8.53 -18.66
C TRP A 219 -6.07 9.14 -18.03
N LEU A 220 -5.95 9.71 -16.82
CA LEU A 220 -7.04 10.44 -16.15
C LEU A 220 -7.54 11.61 -16.99
N ARG A 221 -6.63 12.33 -17.67
CA ARG A 221 -6.97 13.43 -18.58
C ARG A 221 -7.61 13.00 -19.91
N ALA A 222 -7.46 11.74 -20.29
CA ALA A 222 -7.98 11.22 -21.55
C ALA A 222 -9.40 10.63 -21.43
N GLY A 223 -10.02 10.66 -20.24
CA GLY A 223 -11.40 10.17 -20.02
C GLY A 223 -11.60 8.68 -20.32
N ARG A 224 -10.54 7.86 -20.25
CA ARG A 224 -10.59 6.45 -20.67
C ARG A 224 -11.05 5.54 -19.54
N ALA A 225 -11.92 4.59 -19.87
CA ALA A 225 -12.53 3.65 -18.93
C ALA A 225 -11.50 2.73 -18.24
N PRO A 226 -11.83 2.21 -17.03
CA PRO A 226 -10.91 1.51 -16.14
C PRO A 226 -10.06 0.41 -16.82
N GLY A 227 -10.58 -0.36 -17.77
CA GLY A 227 -9.93 -1.56 -18.33
C GLY A 227 -8.62 -1.38 -19.13
N THR A 228 -8.08 -0.17 -19.30
CA THR A 228 -6.94 0.11 -20.20
C THR A 228 -5.57 0.20 -19.52
N LEU A 229 -5.50 0.14 -18.18
CA LEU A 229 -4.24 0.24 -17.43
C LEU A 229 -3.33 -1.00 -17.53
N ALA A 230 -3.91 -2.19 -17.72
CA ALA A 230 -3.15 -3.44 -17.88
C ALA A 230 -2.20 -3.44 -19.09
N ALA A 231 -2.50 -2.64 -20.12
CA ALA A 231 -1.72 -2.57 -21.36
C ALA A 231 -0.42 -1.72 -21.25
N LEU A 232 -0.15 -1.10 -20.10
CA LEU A 232 1.00 -0.19 -19.92
C LEU A 232 2.19 -0.81 -19.16
N GLU A 233 2.11 -2.10 -18.80
CA GLU A 233 3.27 -2.82 -18.27
C GLU A 233 4.36 -2.95 -19.34
N LEU A 234 5.58 -2.48 -19.01
CA LEU A 234 6.75 -2.77 -19.84
C LEU A 234 7.13 -4.24 -19.64
N PRO A 235 7.54 -4.95 -20.71
CA PRO A 235 7.98 -6.33 -20.61
C PRO A 235 9.08 -6.46 -19.54
N SER A 236 8.92 -7.46 -18.68
CA SER A 236 9.88 -7.78 -17.64
C SER A 236 11.26 -7.99 -18.25
N VAL A 237 12.27 -7.26 -17.77
CA VAL A 237 13.66 -7.69 -17.95
C VAL A 237 13.78 -9.00 -17.16
N ARG A 238 13.90 -10.10 -17.90
CA ARG A 238 14.19 -11.43 -17.37
C ARG A 238 15.38 -11.34 -16.42
N GLY A 239 15.31 -12.06 -15.31
CA GLY A 239 16.40 -12.17 -14.36
C GLY A 239 17.68 -12.58 -15.07
N THR A 240 18.78 -11.92 -14.70
CA THR A 240 20.10 -12.51 -14.85
C THR A 240 20.47 -13.11 -13.51
N GLY A 241 20.82 -14.40 -13.56
CA GLY A 241 21.50 -15.27 -12.59
C GLY A 241 21.75 -14.75 -11.19
#